data_AF-A0A2E0DVC6-F1
#
_entry.id   AF-A0A2E0DVC6-F1
#
_cell.length_a   1.000
_cell.length_b   1.000
_cell.length_c   1.000
_cell.angle_alpha   90.00
_cell.angle_beta   90.00
_cell.angle_gamma   90.00
#
_symmetry.space_group_name_H-M   'P 1'
#
loop_
_entity.id
_entity.type
_entity.pdbx_description
1 polymer ?
#
loop_
_entity_poly.entity_id
_entity_poly.type
_entity_poly.pdbx_seq_one_letter_code
_entity_poly.pdbx_strand_id
1 'polypeptide(L)'
;MTLETLAKDIAASAEAQAKAMLKDAKAEANTITAEAEAKASSIRDEANARAEREAEQISQEMVASARQGNQKELLIARRGVLDATYEAAKAKLADPGMKGRATLLKTLLKHAEKISGKDYVLRPVSVDAAVLKKDVGSRTVGGEISGLGGFMMEAADGSVSFDFRFDTLLDRTWNDERAAINETLFG
;
A
#
# COMPACT_ATOMS: atom_id res chain seq x y z
N MET A 1 66.36 51.08 -64.18
CA MET A 1 65.56 49.87 -63.88
C MET A 1 64.76 49.54 -65.13
N THR A 2 64.85 48.33 -65.66
CA THR A 2 64.05 47.94 -66.84
C THR A 2 62.65 47.55 -66.39
N LEU A 3 61.64 47.77 -67.24
CA LEU A 3 60.26 47.38 -66.96
C LEU A 3 60.14 45.90 -66.55
N GLU A 4 61.02 45.04 -67.08
CA GLU A 4 61.09 43.61 -66.73
C GLU A 4 61.51 43.36 -65.27
N THR A 5 62.45 44.13 -64.72
CA THR A 5 62.85 43.98 -63.30
C THR A 5 61.72 44.39 -62.36
N LEU A 6 61.00 45.48 -62.68
CA LEU A 6 59.85 45.93 -61.90
C LEU A 6 58.69 44.91 -61.95
N ALA A 7 58.43 44.33 -63.12
CA ALA A 7 57.41 43.30 -63.29
C ALA A 7 57.73 42.03 -62.47
N LYS A 8 59.00 41.63 -62.40
CA LYS A 8 59.46 40.51 -61.55
C LYS A 8 59.27 40.78 -60.06
N ASP A 9 59.61 41.97 -59.58
CA ASP A 9 59.46 42.31 -58.17
C ASP A 9 57.97 42.38 -57.76
N ILE A 10 57.11 42.91 -58.63
CA ILE A 10 55.65 42.91 -58.41
C ILE A 10 55.11 41.47 -58.37
N ALA A 11 55.55 40.60 -59.28
CA ALA A 11 55.13 39.20 -59.29
C ALA A 11 55.59 38.45 -58.03
N ALA A 12 56.84 38.65 -57.61
CA ALA A 12 57.37 38.04 -56.39
C ALA A 12 56.66 38.53 -55.12
N SER A 13 56.34 39.82 -55.05
CA SER A 13 55.57 40.41 -53.95
C SER A 13 54.14 39.85 -53.91
N ALA A 14 53.47 39.74 -55.07
CA ALA A 14 52.13 39.17 -55.18
C ALA A 14 52.11 37.68 -54.77
N GLU A 15 53.11 36.88 -55.18
CA GLU A 15 53.22 35.48 -54.74
C GLU A 15 53.46 35.35 -53.23
N ALA A 16 54.28 36.24 -52.65
CA ALA A 16 54.52 36.26 -51.22
C ALA A 16 53.24 36.61 -50.43
N GLN A 17 52.47 37.60 -50.90
CA GLN A 17 51.18 37.96 -50.32
C GLN A 17 50.15 36.83 -50.45
N ALA A 18 50.08 36.17 -51.61
CA ALA A 18 49.18 35.03 -51.82
C ALA A 18 49.53 33.85 -50.87
N LYS A 19 50.83 33.56 -50.69
CA LYS A 19 51.30 32.53 -49.76
C LYS A 19 50.98 32.88 -48.31
N ALA A 20 51.16 34.15 -47.91
CA ALA A 20 50.80 34.61 -46.57
C ALA A 20 49.30 34.46 -46.31
N MET A 21 48.46 34.92 -47.25
CA MET A 21 47.01 34.81 -47.15
C MET A 21 46.53 33.36 -47.07
N LEU A 22 47.13 32.44 -47.85
CA LEU A 22 46.83 31.00 -47.78
C LEU A 22 47.25 30.38 -46.45
N LYS A 23 48.37 30.83 -45.87
CA LYS A 23 48.83 30.34 -44.57
C LYS A 23 47.89 30.80 -43.46
N ASP A 24 47.48 32.06 -43.50
CA ASP A 24 46.57 32.64 -42.51
C ASP A 24 45.18 32.00 -42.59
N ALA A 25 44.65 31.81 -43.81
CA ALA A 25 43.38 31.11 -44.02
C ALA A 25 43.41 29.65 -43.53
N LYS A 26 44.53 28.94 -43.72
CA LYS A 26 44.71 27.58 -43.17
C LYS A 26 44.79 27.57 -41.65
N ALA A 27 45.47 28.55 -41.06
CA ALA A 27 45.54 28.68 -39.61
C ALA A 27 44.15 28.96 -39.01
N GLU A 28 43.37 29.86 -39.63
CA GLU A 28 42.01 30.17 -39.21
C GLU A 28 41.07 28.97 -39.35
N ALA A 29 41.15 28.23 -40.47
CA ALA A 29 40.38 26.99 -40.65
C ALA A 29 40.71 25.92 -39.59
N ASN A 30 41.99 25.78 -39.21
CA ASN A 30 42.41 24.87 -38.15
C ASN A 30 41.87 25.31 -36.77
N THR A 31 41.84 26.61 -36.49
CA THR A 31 41.26 27.13 -35.24
C THR A 31 39.76 26.87 -35.19
N ILE A 32 39.02 27.15 -36.27
CA ILE A 32 37.58 26.92 -36.35
C ILE A 32 37.23 25.44 -36.15
N THR A 33 38.00 24.55 -36.79
CA THR A 33 37.79 23.10 -36.64
C THR A 33 38.10 22.62 -35.23
N ALA A 34 39.21 23.07 -34.63
CA ALA A 34 39.54 22.74 -33.24
C ALA A 34 38.48 23.25 -32.24
N GLU A 35 37.95 24.46 -32.42
CA GLU A 35 36.86 24.99 -31.59
C GLU A 35 35.56 24.20 -31.76
N ALA A 36 35.24 23.79 -32.99
CA ALA A 36 34.05 22.99 -33.27
C ALA A 36 34.18 21.59 -32.65
N GLU A 37 35.34 20.95 -32.74
CA GLU A 37 35.63 19.67 -32.10
C GLU A 37 35.57 19.75 -30.57
N ALA A 38 36.14 20.80 -29.98
CA ALA A 38 36.06 21.04 -28.54
C ALA A 38 34.62 21.24 -28.06
N LYS A 39 33.82 22.03 -28.79
CA LYS A 39 32.39 22.20 -28.50
C LYS A 39 31.62 20.88 -28.64
N ALA A 40 31.89 20.11 -29.70
CA ALA A 40 31.25 18.82 -29.90
C ALA A 40 31.59 17.82 -28.78
N SER A 41 32.84 17.79 -28.32
CA SER A 41 33.26 16.97 -27.17
C SER A 41 32.52 17.39 -25.90
N SER A 42 32.48 18.69 -25.59
CA SER A 42 31.79 19.21 -24.40
C SER A 42 30.31 18.82 -24.39
N ILE A 43 29.61 18.99 -25.52
CA ILE A 43 28.20 18.61 -25.66
C ILE A 43 28.02 17.11 -25.43
N ARG A 44 28.92 16.28 -25.96
CA ARG A 44 28.87 14.83 -25.79
C ARG A 44 29.09 14.42 -24.34
N ASP A 45 30.08 15.02 -23.69
CA ASP A 45 30.40 14.72 -22.29
C ASP A 45 29.27 15.15 -21.36
N GLU A 46 28.67 16.32 -21.58
CA GLU A 46 27.48 16.77 -20.86
C GLU A 46 26.28 15.85 -21.07
N ALA A 47 26.04 15.42 -22.31
CA ALA A 47 24.96 14.50 -22.64
C ALA A 47 25.16 13.13 -21.96
N ASN A 48 26.39 12.60 -21.96
CA ASN A 48 26.73 11.36 -21.27
C ASN A 48 26.54 11.49 -19.76
N ALA A 49 27.04 12.56 -19.15
CA ALA A 49 26.90 12.80 -17.72
C ALA A 49 25.43 13.02 -17.30
N ARG A 50 24.58 13.55 -18.18
CA ARG A 50 23.13 13.62 -17.94
C ARG A 50 22.51 12.23 -18.05
N ALA A 51 22.84 11.46 -19.09
CA ALA A 51 22.31 10.11 -19.29
C ALA A 51 22.68 9.17 -18.14
N GLU A 52 23.91 9.24 -17.63
CA GLU A 52 24.35 8.46 -16.47
C GLU A 52 23.56 8.79 -15.20
N ARG A 53 23.34 10.10 -14.93
CA ARG A 53 22.53 10.55 -13.79
C ARG A 53 21.07 10.09 -13.91
N GLU A 54 20.49 10.20 -15.10
CA GLU A 54 19.12 9.72 -15.36
C GLU A 54 19.01 8.21 -15.20
N ALA A 55 19.99 7.44 -15.71
CA ALA A 55 20.01 5.99 -15.55
C ALA A 55 20.12 5.55 -14.08
N GLU A 56 20.96 6.24 -13.29
CA GLU A 56 21.07 5.98 -11.86
C GLU A 56 19.77 6.31 -11.13
N GLN A 57 19.13 7.45 -11.44
CA GLN A 57 17.85 7.82 -10.86
C GLN A 57 16.77 6.79 -11.19
N ILE A 58 16.64 6.38 -12.46
CA ILE A 58 15.66 5.38 -12.90
C ILE A 58 15.91 4.04 -12.18
N SER A 59 17.17 3.64 -12.02
CA SER A 59 17.53 2.42 -11.28
C SER A 59 17.05 2.49 -9.82
N GLN A 60 17.31 3.60 -9.14
CA GLN A 60 16.88 3.80 -7.75
C GLN A 60 15.35 3.81 -7.62
N GLU A 61 14.65 4.51 -8.52
CA GLU A 61 13.19 4.55 -8.56
C GLU A 61 12.59 3.17 -8.84
N MET A 62 13.19 2.39 -9.74
CA MET A 62 12.75 1.04 -10.05
C MET A 62 12.87 0.12 -8.84
N VAL A 63 13.99 0.16 -8.12
CA VAL A 63 14.18 -0.63 -6.90
C VAL A 63 13.20 -0.20 -5.80
N ALA A 64 13.00 1.11 -5.62
CA ALA A 64 12.04 1.62 -4.65
C ALA A 64 10.60 1.17 -4.97
N SER A 65 10.20 1.27 -6.24
CA SER A 65 8.90 0.81 -6.74
C SER A 65 8.70 -0.69 -6.52
N ALA A 66 9.71 -1.50 -6.85
CA ALA A 66 9.67 -2.95 -6.63
C ALA A 66 9.54 -3.30 -5.13
N ARG A 67 10.28 -2.61 -4.25
CA ARG A 67 10.16 -2.79 -2.79
C ARG A 67 8.77 -2.45 -2.29
N GLN A 68 8.20 -1.34 -2.77
CA GLN A 68 6.84 -0.93 -2.41
C GLN A 68 5.80 -1.94 -2.91
N GLY A 69 5.97 -2.45 -4.14
CA GLY A 69 5.15 -3.51 -4.71
C GLY A 69 5.16 -4.77 -3.85
N ASN A 70 6.36 -5.27 -3.50
CA ASN A 70 6.52 -6.44 -2.65
C ASN A 70 5.90 -6.25 -1.27
N GLN A 71 6.06 -5.08 -0.66
CA GLN A 71 5.46 -4.78 0.64
C GLN A 71 3.92 -4.77 0.55
N LYS A 72 3.37 -4.20 -0.53
CA LYS A 72 1.92 -4.21 -0.78
C LYS A 72 1.40 -5.64 -0.93
N GLU A 73 2.05 -6.46 -1.74
CA GLU A 73 1.67 -7.86 -1.93
C GLU A 73 1.72 -8.65 -0.62
N LEU A 74 2.77 -8.46 0.18
CA LEU A 74 2.89 -9.06 1.50
C LEU A 74 1.72 -8.66 2.41
N LEU A 75 1.35 -7.38 2.44
CA LEU A 75 0.23 -6.90 3.25
C LEU A 75 -1.12 -7.47 2.77
N ILE A 76 -1.30 -7.62 1.45
CA ILE A 76 -2.50 -8.26 0.87
C ILE A 76 -2.56 -9.73 1.28
N ALA A 77 -1.45 -10.46 1.19
CA ALA A 77 -1.37 -11.86 1.59
C ALA A 77 -1.66 -12.03 3.09
N ARG A 78 -1.07 -11.19 3.96
CA ARG A 78 -1.34 -11.18 5.41
C ARG A 78 -2.82 -10.90 5.70
N ARG A 79 -3.42 -9.94 5.01
CA ARG A 79 -4.85 -9.67 5.13
C ARG A 79 -5.68 -10.89 4.72
N GLY A 80 -5.34 -11.57 3.62
CA GLY A 80 -6.02 -12.78 3.20
C GLY A 80 -5.99 -13.89 4.27
N VAL A 81 -4.86 -14.06 4.95
CA VAL A 81 -4.75 -15.03 6.07
C VAL A 81 -5.60 -14.61 7.27
N LEU A 82 -5.63 -13.31 7.61
CA LEU A 82 -6.49 -12.80 8.68
C LEU A 82 -7.97 -13.00 8.37
N ASP A 83 -8.40 -12.65 7.16
CA ASP A 83 -9.79 -12.79 6.73
C ASP A 83 -10.20 -14.28 6.73
N ALA A 84 -9.33 -15.18 6.25
CA ALA A 84 -9.57 -16.63 6.31
C ALA A 84 -9.66 -17.16 7.75
N THR A 85 -8.82 -16.64 8.66
CA THR A 85 -8.84 -17.04 10.08
C THR A 85 -10.11 -16.54 10.77
N TYR A 86 -10.53 -15.32 10.48
CA TYR A 86 -11.78 -14.75 10.98
C TYR A 86 -12.98 -15.58 10.51
N GLU A 87 -13.06 -15.90 9.22
CA GLU A 87 -14.14 -16.74 8.68
C GLU A 87 -14.12 -18.16 9.26
N ALA A 88 -12.95 -18.75 9.50
CA ALA A 88 -12.84 -20.04 10.17
C ALA A 88 -13.33 -19.98 11.64
N ALA A 89 -13.03 -18.91 12.37
CA ALA A 89 -13.54 -18.68 13.72
C ALA A 89 -15.06 -18.49 13.71
N LYS A 90 -15.57 -17.70 12.76
CA LYS A 90 -16.99 -17.46 12.54
C LYS A 90 -17.74 -18.76 12.23
N ALA A 91 -17.21 -19.61 11.35
CA ALA A 91 -17.80 -20.90 11.02
C ALA A 91 -17.85 -21.85 12.24
N LYS A 92 -16.80 -21.88 13.07
CA LYS A 92 -16.80 -22.65 14.32
C LYS A 92 -17.83 -22.12 15.34
N LEU A 93 -18.05 -20.81 15.37
CA LEU A 93 -19.09 -20.18 16.20
C LEU A 93 -20.49 -20.33 15.62
N ALA A 94 -20.62 -20.51 14.30
CA ALA A 94 -21.89 -20.80 13.64
C ALA A 94 -22.38 -22.22 13.92
N ASP A 95 -21.45 -23.16 14.17
CA ASP A 95 -21.76 -24.56 14.41
C ASP A 95 -22.63 -24.72 15.67
N PRO A 96 -23.88 -25.23 15.53
CA PRO A 96 -24.75 -25.52 16.66
C PRO A 96 -24.17 -26.58 17.61
N GLY A 97 -23.28 -27.44 17.10
CA GLY A 97 -22.61 -28.51 17.84
C GLY A 97 -21.33 -28.08 18.58
N MET A 98 -21.00 -26.78 18.60
CA MET A 98 -19.77 -26.29 19.22
C MET A 98 -19.67 -26.69 20.70
N LYS A 99 -18.61 -27.44 21.05
CA LYS A 99 -18.32 -27.83 22.43
C LYS A 99 -18.12 -26.57 23.28
N GLY A 100 -18.93 -26.41 24.32
CA GLY A 100 -18.88 -25.25 25.24
C GLY A 100 -19.87 -24.12 24.94
N ARG A 101 -20.64 -24.20 23.84
CA ARG A 101 -21.66 -23.20 23.47
C ARG A 101 -22.67 -22.92 24.60
N ALA A 102 -23.18 -23.97 25.24
CA ALA A 102 -24.09 -23.83 26.38
C ALA A 102 -23.46 -23.11 27.58
N THR A 103 -22.16 -23.33 27.84
CA THR A 103 -21.42 -22.67 28.92
C THR A 103 -21.16 -21.19 28.61
N LEU A 104 -20.87 -20.89 27.34
CA LEU A 104 -20.72 -19.51 26.84
C LEU A 104 -22.03 -18.74 26.98
N LEU A 105 -23.15 -19.31 26.53
CA LEU A 105 -24.47 -18.71 26.66
C LEU A 105 -24.85 -18.45 28.13
N LYS A 106 -24.57 -19.40 29.04
CA LYS A 106 -24.80 -19.22 30.48
C LYS A 106 -23.97 -18.08 31.08
N THR A 107 -22.71 -17.96 30.68
CA THR A 107 -21.84 -16.87 31.14
C THR A 107 -22.30 -15.51 30.61
N LEU A 108 -22.72 -15.47 29.33
CA LEU A 108 -23.27 -14.27 28.72
C LEU A 108 -24.60 -13.86 29.36
N LEU A 109 -25.49 -14.81 29.67
CA LEU A 109 -26.72 -14.55 30.42
C LEU A 109 -26.44 -13.94 31.79
N LYS A 110 -25.49 -14.51 32.56
CA LYS A 110 -25.08 -13.94 33.86
C LYS A 110 -24.47 -12.55 33.74
N HIS A 111 -23.70 -12.29 32.68
CA HIS A 111 -23.13 -10.96 32.44
C HIS A 111 -24.24 -9.97 32.09
N ALA A 112 -25.16 -10.37 31.22
CA ALA A 112 -26.30 -9.57 30.85
C ALA A 112 -27.22 -9.28 32.05
N GLU A 113 -27.46 -10.26 32.94
CA GLU A 113 -28.18 -10.08 34.21
C GLU A 113 -27.56 -9.06 35.17
N LYS A 114 -26.23 -8.88 35.14
CA LYS A 114 -25.57 -7.85 35.93
C LYS A 114 -25.75 -6.45 35.34
N ILE A 115 -25.93 -6.36 34.03
CA ILE A 115 -26.05 -5.10 33.29
C ILE A 115 -27.51 -4.64 33.23
N SER A 116 -28.44 -5.58 33.08
CA SER A 116 -29.87 -5.32 32.89
C SER A 116 -30.67 -5.55 34.18
N GLY A 117 -31.56 -4.63 34.53
CA GLY A 117 -32.60 -4.82 35.56
C GLY A 117 -33.63 -5.92 35.20
N LYS A 118 -34.74 -6.01 35.95
CA LYS A 118 -35.75 -7.09 35.80
C LYS A 118 -36.66 -6.97 34.56
N ASP A 119 -36.70 -5.83 33.86
CA ASP A 119 -37.73 -5.52 32.84
C ASP A 119 -37.21 -5.54 31.39
N TYR A 120 -36.48 -6.60 31.00
CA TYR A 120 -35.95 -6.75 29.64
C TYR A 120 -36.53 -7.96 28.92
N VAL A 121 -36.88 -7.78 27.64
CA VAL A 121 -37.31 -8.81 26.71
C VAL A 121 -36.08 -9.43 26.05
N LEU A 122 -35.96 -10.76 26.16
CA LEU A 122 -34.84 -11.49 25.57
C LEU A 122 -35.25 -12.03 24.20
N ARG A 123 -34.56 -11.62 23.14
CA ARG A 123 -34.76 -12.12 21.78
C ARG A 123 -33.61 -13.06 21.39
N PRO A 124 -33.84 -14.39 21.45
CA PRO A 124 -32.81 -15.37 21.15
C PRO A 124 -32.59 -15.53 19.65
N VAL A 125 -31.40 -15.97 19.26
CA VAL A 125 -31.16 -16.45 17.90
C VAL A 125 -31.75 -17.85 17.72
N SER A 126 -32.33 -18.16 16.56
CA SER A 126 -33.04 -19.43 16.31
C SER A 126 -32.21 -20.69 16.63
N VAL A 127 -30.89 -20.64 16.43
CA VAL A 127 -29.94 -21.72 16.75
C VAL A 127 -29.85 -22.00 18.26
N ASP A 128 -29.99 -20.95 19.08
CA ASP A 128 -29.83 -21.02 20.54
C ASP A 128 -31.16 -20.93 21.30
N ALA A 129 -32.27 -20.70 20.59
CA ALA A 129 -33.59 -20.55 21.19
C ALA A 129 -33.98 -21.73 22.07
N ALA A 130 -33.59 -22.96 21.71
CA ALA A 130 -33.89 -24.16 22.51
C ALA A 130 -33.09 -24.25 23.82
N VAL A 131 -31.86 -23.74 23.85
CA VAL A 131 -30.99 -23.72 25.04
C VAL A 131 -31.37 -22.56 25.94
N LEU A 132 -31.62 -21.39 25.36
CA LEU A 132 -32.03 -20.19 26.07
C LEU A 132 -33.42 -20.35 26.69
N LYS A 133 -34.40 -20.95 26.00
CA LYS A 133 -35.74 -21.22 26.58
C LYS A 133 -35.70 -22.12 27.83
N LYS A 134 -34.66 -22.95 28.00
CA LYS A 134 -34.48 -23.80 29.20
C LYS A 134 -33.82 -23.07 30.37
N ASP A 135 -32.97 -22.08 30.09
CA ASP A 135 -32.18 -21.36 31.10
C ASP A 135 -32.74 -19.95 31.43
N VAL A 136 -33.78 -19.46 30.73
CA VAL A 136 -34.27 -18.06 30.84
C VAL A 136 -35.23 -17.80 32.03
N GLY A 137 -35.67 -18.83 32.77
CA GLY A 137 -36.47 -18.63 33.98
C GLY A 137 -37.72 -17.78 33.76
N SER A 138 -37.85 -16.64 34.46
CA SER A 138 -39.07 -15.80 34.58
C SER A 138 -39.15 -14.59 33.62
N ARG A 139 -38.39 -14.56 32.52
CA ARG A 139 -38.37 -13.42 31.59
C ARG A 139 -39.22 -13.65 30.34
N THR A 140 -39.70 -12.56 29.76
CA THR A 140 -40.44 -12.57 28.49
C THR A 140 -39.47 -12.83 27.34
N VAL A 141 -39.62 -13.98 26.68
CA VAL A 141 -38.89 -14.30 25.46
C VAL A 141 -39.63 -13.67 24.28
N GLY A 142 -38.97 -12.73 23.60
CA GLY A 142 -39.48 -12.09 22.38
C GLY A 142 -39.26 -12.94 21.13
N GLY A 143 -39.52 -12.34 19.95
CA GLY A 143 -39.33 -12.99 18.67
C GLY A 143 -37.88 -13.45 18.41
N GLU A 144 -37.73 -14.43 17.53
CA GLU A 144 -36.40 -14.94 17.15
C GLU A 144 -35.68 -13.96 16.23
N ILE A 145 -34.36 -13.83 16.41
CA ILE A 145 -33.50 -12.98 15.58
C ILE A 145 -32.55 -13.87 14.75
N SER A 146 -32.18 -13.41 13.55
CA SER A 146 -31.15 -14.06 12.73
C SER A 146 -29.73 -13.67 13.18
N GLY A 147 -28.84 -14.66 13.29
CA GLY A 147 -27.43 -14.48 13.66
C GLY A 147 -26.70 -15.83 13.80
N LEU A 148 -25.40 -15.80 14.06
CA LEU A 148 -24.60 -17.01 14.31
C LEU A 148 -24.95 -17.66 15.65
N GLY A 149 -25.39 -16.85 16.61
CA GLY A 149 -25.72 -17.29 17.96
C GLY A 149 -25.90 -16.14 18.95
N GLY A 150 -26.29 -16.49 20.17
CA GLY A 150 -26.50 -15.54 21.26
C GLY A 150 -27.93 -15.00 21.33
N PHE A 151 -28.06 -13.81 21.92
CA PHE A 151 -29.35 -13.15 22.14
C PHE A 151 -29.18 -11.63 22.16
N MET A 152 -30.29 -10.93 21.95
CA MET A 152 -30.38 -9.49 22.17
C MET A 152 -31.33 -9.24 23.35
N MET A 153 -31.02 -8.25 24.16
CA MET A 153 -31.91 -7.78 25.21
C MET A 153 -32.44 -6.41 24.84
N GLU A 154 -33.75 -6.24 24.89
CA GLU A 154 -34.42 -4.96 24.63
C GLU A 154 -35.25 -4.60 25.86
N ALA A 155 -35.18 -3.35 26.31
CA ALA A 155 -36.06 -2.86 27.37
C ALA A 155 -37.52 -2.93 26.90
N ALA A 156 -38.46 -3.16 27.81
CA ALA A 156 -39.89 -3.25 27.46
C ALA A 156 -40.46 -1.99 26.80
N ASP A 157 -39.80 -0.84 26.97
CA ASP A 157 -40.13 0.46 26.37
C ASP A 157 -39.37 0.75 25.05
N GLY A 158 -38.49 -0.16 24.61
CA GLY A 158 -37.66 0.00 23.42
C GLY A 158 -36.54 1.05 23.54
N SER A 159 -36.32 1.62 24.73
CA SER A 159 -35.36 2.73 24.93
C SER A 159 -33.90 2.29 24.88
N VAL A 160 -33.61 1.05 25.28
CA VAL A 160 -32.25 0.51 25.38
C VAL A 160 -32.21 -0.91 24.84
N SER A 161 -31.26 -1.18 23.95
CA SER A 161 -30.94 -2.53 23.48
C SER A 161 -29.49 -2.89 23.76
N PHE A 162 -29.27 -4.12 24.22
CA PHE A 162 -27.95 -4.71 24.42
C PHE A 162 -27.81 -5.91 23.49
N ASP A 163 -26.79 -5.85 22.63
CA ASP A 163 -26.47 -6.89 21.67
C ASP A 163 -25.44 -7.86 22.26
N PHE A 164 -25.86 -9.10 22.53
CA PHE A 164 -25.01 -10.20 22.96
C PHE A 164 -24.95 -11.31 21.90
N ARG A 165 -25.08 -10.95 20.62
CA ARG A 165 -24.89 -11.89 19.52
C ARG A 165 -23.42 -12.26 19.38
N PHE A 166 -23.17 -13.49 18.95
CA PHE A 166 -21.81 -13.97 18.76
C PHE A 166 -21.08 -13.21 17.65
N ASP A 167 -21.80 -12.73 16.62
CA ASP A 167 -21.27 -11.87 15.56
C ASP A 167 -20.61 -10.60 16.12
N THR A 168 -21.34 -9.85 16.95
CA THR A 168 -20.89 -8.55 17.48
C THR A 168 -19.79 -8.71 18.53
N LEU A 169 -19.88 -9.76 19.35
CA LEU A 169 -18.85 -10.08 20.32
C LEU A 169 -17.56 -10.56 19.65
N LEU A 170 -17.66 -11.39 18.60
CA LEU A 170 -16.51 -11.83 17.83
C LEU A 170 -15.83 -10.63 17.16
N ASP A 171 -16.57 -9.74 16.51
CA ASP A 171 -16.01 -8.53 15.89
C ASP A 171 -15.29 -7.64 16.90
N ARG A 172 -15.89 -7.47 18.08
CA ARG A 172 -15.28 -6.66 19.13
C ARG A 172 -13.98 -7.28 19.63
N THR A 173 -14.01 -8.55 20.03
CA THR A 173 -12.82 -9.26 20.50
C THR A 173 -11.75 -9.37 19.42
N TRP A 174 -12.13 -9.56 18.16
CA TRP A 174 -11.21 -9.59 17.03
C TRP A 174 -10.46 -8.26 16.86
N ASN A 175 -11.15 -7.14 17.03
CA ASN A 175 -10.53 -5.82 16.98
C ASN A 175 -9.64 -5.55 18.20
N ASP A 176 -10.08 -5.93 19.39
CA ASP A 176 -9.34 -5.73 20.64
C ASP A 176 -8.05 -6.57 20.66
N GLU A 177 -8.11 -7.83 20.20
CA GLU A 177 -6.97 -8.78 20.19
C GLU A 177 -6.18 -8.79 18.88
N ARG A 178 -6.46 -7.86 17.96
CA ARG A 178 -5.86 -7.85 16.62
C ARG A 178 -4.33 -7.83 16.63
N ALA A 179 -3.74 -7.15 17.61
CA ALA A 179 -2.29 -7.11 17.80
C ALA A 179 -1.73 -8.49 18.18
N ALA A 180 -2.34 -9.17 19.15
CA ALA A 180 -1.94 -10.50 19.59
C ALA A 180 -2.13 -11.57 18.48
N ILE A 181 -3.21 -11.45 17.71
CA ILE A 181 -3.47 -12.32 16.55
C ILE A 181 -2.38 -12.13 15.49
N ASN A 182 -2.02 -10.88 15.18
CA ASN A 182 -0.94 -10.60 14.23
C ASN A 182 0.40 -11.17 14.69
N GLU A 183 0.77 -10.98 15.96
CA GLU A 183 2.00 -11.55 16.54
C GLU A 183 2.01 -13.08 16.42
N THR A 184 0.90 -13.73 16.76
CA THR A 184 0.80 -15.20 16.73
C THR A 184 0.86 -15.76 15.30
N LEU A 185 0.26 -15.08 14.33
CA LEU A 185 0.18 -15.55 12.95
C LEU A 185 1.41 -15.23 12.12
N PHE A 186 2.05 -14.09 12.36
CA PHE A 186 3.09 -13.56 11.49
C PHE A 186 4.46 -13.38 12.16
N GLY A 187 4.53 -13.47 13.49
CA GLY A 187 5.77 -13.25 14.24
C GLY A 187 6.09 -11.78 14.42
#